data_AF-A0A399WMH2-F1
#
_entry.id   AF-A0A399WMH2-F1
#
_cell.length_a   1.000
_cell.length_b   1.000
_cell.length_c   1.000
_cell.angle_alpha   90.00
_cell.angle_beta   90.00
_cell.angle_gamma   90.00
#
_symmetry.space_group_name_H-M   'P 1'
#
loop_
_entity.id
_entity.type
_entity.pdbx_description
1 polymer ?
#
loop_
_entity_poly.entity_id
_entity_poly.type
_entity_poly.pdbx_seq_one_letter_code
_entity_poly.pdbx_strand_id
1 'polypeptide(L)' 'MQVSKPPYQDPPINAAHWLAIDFKPIKTFKTPVSLRQIKAEPTLQSIGLIKQPRLSVIRLSKNEFEKIINLANFKS' A
#
# COMPACT_ATOMS: atom_id res chain seq x y z
N MET A 1 -5.83 -5.76 1.52
CA MET A 1 -5.40 -7.04 0.91
C MET A 1 -4.46 -7.74 1.87
N GLN A 2 -4.25 -9.05 1.73
CA GLN A 2 -3.30 -9.84 2.54
C GLN A 2 -2.41 -10.69 1.65
N VAL A 3 -1.20 -10.97 2.12
CA VAL A 3 -0.30 -11.95 1.49
C VAL A 3 -0.95 -13.34 1.57
N SER A 4 -0.93 -14.05 0.46
CA SER A 4 -1.58 -15.36 0.32
C SER A 4 -0.62 -16.48 -0.06
N LYS A 5 0.53 -16.14 -0.65
CA LYS A 5 1.67 -17.04 -0.81
C LYS A 5 2.95 -16.35 -0.33
N PRO A 6 3.88 -17.08 0.30
CA PRO A 6 5.21 -16.55 0.61
C PRO A 6 5.96 -16.20 -0.69
N PRO A 7 7.08 -15.45 -0.61
CA PRO A 7 7.90 -15.12 -1.77
C PRO A 7 8.32 -16.37 -2.57
N TYR A 8 8.16 -16.32 -3.89
CA TYR A 8 8.56 -17.38 -4.84
C TYR A 8 9.23 -16.76 -6.07
N GLN A 9 9.95 -17.55 -6.86
CA GLN A 9 10.64 -17.03 -8.05
C GLN A 9 9.65 -16.51 -9.10
N ASP A 10 9.86 -15.27 -9.58
CA ASP A 10 8.95 -14.59 -10.51
C ASP A 10 8.96 -15.22 -11.93
N PRO A 11 7.87 -15.84 -12.41
CA PRO A 11 7.80 -16.41 -13.76
C PRO A 11 7.35 -15.35 -14.77
N PRO A 12 8.05 -15.12 -15.91
CA PRO A 12 9.05 -15.97 -16.56
C PRO A 12 10.44 -15.32 -16.60
N ILE A 13 10.83 -14.59 -15.55
CA ILE A 13 12.07 -13.83 -15.56
C ILE A 13 13.23 -14.80 -15.26
N ASN A 14 14.07 -15.07 -16.26
CA ASN A 14 15.36 -15.79 -16.13
C ASN A 14 16.41 -15.02 -15.28
N ALA A 15 16.00 -14.11 -14.39
CA ALA A 15 16.88 -13.38 -13.50
C ALA A 15 16.74 -13.95 -12.08
N ALA A 16 17.79 -14.60 -11.61
CA ALA A 16 17.86 -15.38 -10.38
C ALA A 16 17.55 -14.61 -9.07
N HIS A 17 17.21 -13.33 -9.13
CA HIS A 17 17.08 -12.44 -7.98
C HIS A 17 15.68 -11.82 -7.80
N TRP A 18 14.71 -12.15 -8.65
CA TRP A 18 13.36 -11.58 -8.56
C TRP A 18 12.40 -12.56 -7.88
N LEU A 19 11.80 -12.11 -6.78
CA LEU A 19 10.77 -12.83 -6.05
C LEU A 19 9.42 -12.15 -6.23
N ALA A 20 8.39 -12.93 -6.55
CA ALA A 20 7.00 -12.54 -6.58
C ALA A 20 6.28 -12.96 -5.28
N ILE A 21 5.18 -12.27 -4.97
CA ILE A 21 4.29 -12.55 -3.83
C ILE A 21 2.85 -12.40 -4.30
N ASP A 22 1.99 -13.34 -3.92
CA ASP A 22 0.57 -13.27 -4.28
C ASP A 22 -0.25 -12.60 -3.17
N PHE A 23 -1.10 -11.64 -3.54
CA PHE A 23 -2.05 -11.01 -2.64
C PHE A 23 -3.49 -11.47 -2.90
N LYS A 24 -4.28 -11.61 -1.82
CA LYS A 24 -5.74 -11.78 -1.89
C LYS A 24 -6.44 -10.49 -1.43
N PRO A 25 -7.50 -10.03 -2.14
CA PRO A 25 -8.33 -8.95 -1.66
C PRO A 25 -9.01 -9.35 -0.34
N ILE A 26 -9.20 -8.37 0.57
CA ILE A 26 -9.93 -8.58 1.84
C ILE A 26 -11.21 -7.76 1.83
N LYS A 27 -11.11 -6.47 1.55
CA LYS A 27 -12.21 -5.52 1.57
C LYS A 27 -11.93 -4.39 0.58
N THR A 28 -12.97 -3.97 -0.12
CA THR A 28 -12.96 -2.78 -0.98
C THR A 28 -13.41 -1.57 -0.15
N PHE A 29 -12.72 -0.44 -0.31
CA PHE A 29 -13.17 0.82 0.28
C PHE A 29 -14.36 1.37 -0.48
N LYS A 30 -15.38 1.85 0.24
CA LYS A 30 -16.56 2.46 -0.37
C LYS A 30 -16.23 3.79 -1.06
N THR A 31 -15.34 4.56 -0.44
CA THR A 31 -14.84 5.83 -0.97
C THR A 31 -13.35 5.68 -1.31
N PRO A 32 -12.95 5.95 -2.57
CA PRO A 32 -11.53 5.97 -2.93
C PRO A 32 -10.77 7.05 -2.15
N VAL A 33 -9.60 6.71 -1.61
CA VAL A 33 -8.72 7.68 -0.96
C VAL A 33 -7.78 8.27 -2.00
N SER A 34 -7.95 9.56 -2.28
CA SER A 34 -7.13 10.28 -3.26
C SER A 34 -5.75 10.64 -2.71
N LEU A 35 -4.77 10.80 -3.60
CA LEU A 35 -3.43 11.28 -3.23
C LEU A 35 -3.49 12.68 -2.58
N ARG A 36 -4.44 13.53 -2.97
CA ARG A 36 -4.65 14.85 -2.36
C ARG A 36 -5.04 14.71 -0.89
N GLN A 37 -5.94 13.80 -0.54
CA GLN A 37 -6.33 13.54 0.85
C GLN A 37 -5.13 13.03 1.67
N ILE A 38 -4.34 12.11 1.12
CA ILE A 38 -3.13 11.61 1.80
C ILE A 38 -2.12 12.73 2.03
N LYS A 39 -1.91 13.60 1.02
CA LYS A 39 -1.01 14.77 1.13
C LYS A 39 -1.53 15.86 2.08
N ALA A 40 -2.82 15.91 2.37
CA ALA A 40 -3.39 16.87 3.30
C ALA A 40 -3.27 16.40 4.77
N GLU A 41 -3.07 15.10 5.02
CA GLU A 41 -2.99 14.54 6.36
C GLU A 41 -1.57 14.72 6.94
N PRO A 42 -1.39 15.49 8.04
CA PRO A 42 -0.07 15.76 8.61
C PRO A 42 0.64 14.49 9.09
N THR A 43 -0.12 13.52 9.61
CA THR A 43 0.45 12.27 10.15
C THR A 43 0.97 11.32 9.07
N LEU A 44 0.67 11.57 7.79
CA LEU A 44 1.09 10.74 6.66
C LEU A 44 2.24 11.35 5.84
N GLN A 45 2.74 12.54 6.19
CA GLN A 45 3.75 13.25 5.38
C GLN A 45 5.10 12.52 5.27
N SER A 46 5.37 11.62 6.22
CA SER A 46 6.63 10.88 6.31
C SER A 46 6.60 9.52 5.62
N ILE A 47 5.44 9.06 5.12
CA ILE A 47 5.35 7.73 4.50
C ILE A 47 6.09 7.68 3.17
N GLY A 48 6.50 6.46 2.78
CA GLY A 48 7.21 6.22 1.53
C GLY A 48 6.47 6.74 0.29
N LEU A 49 5.13 6.69 0.28
CA LEU A 49 4.32 7.20 -0.85
C LEU A 49 4.60 8.69 -1.16
N ILE A 50 4.88 9.49 -0.13
CA ILE A 50 5.12 10.94 -0.27
C ILE A 50 6.60 11.23 -0.47
N LYS A 51 7.48 10.57 0.30
CA LYS A 51 8.92 10.83 0.27
C LYS A 51 9.65 10.13 -0.88
N GLN A 52 9.10 9.05 -1.43
CA GLN A 52 9.74 8.18 -2.41
C GLN A 52 8.75 7.86 -3.55
N PRO A 53 8.47 8.80 -4.46
CA PRO A 53 7.39 8.68 -5.45
C PRO A 53 7.58 7.54 -6.47
N ARG A 54 8.81 7.05 -6.63
CA ARG A 54 9.14 5.93 -7.53
C ARG A 54 9.18 4.57 -6.83
N LEU A 55 8.92 4.52 -5.52
CA LEU A 55 8.91 3.26 -4.77
C LEU A 55 7.50 2.64 -4.81
N SER A 56 7.37 1.48 -5.44
CA SER A 56 6.09 0.78 -5.63
C SER A 56 5.61 0.01 -4.39
N VAL A 57 6.53 -0.38 -3.50
CA VAL A 57 6.23 -1.13 -2.27
C VAL A 57 6.76 -0.35 -1.07
N ILE A 58 5.86 0.12 -0.22
CA ILE A 58 6.20 0.91 0.95
C ILE A 58 5.80 0.18 2.23
N ARG A 59 6.56 0.41 3.31
CA ARG A 59 6.16 0.04 4.66
C ARG A 59 5.27 1.14 5.23
N LEU A 60 4.29 0.72 6.03
CA LEU A 60 3.48 1.59 6.87
C LEU A 60 3.51 1.05 8.29
N SER A 61 3.56 1.95 9.27
CA SER A 61 3.22 1.64 10.65
C SER A 61 1.73 1.34 10.77
N LYS A 62 1.35 0.70 11.88
CA LYS A 62 -0.06 0.43 12.20
C LYS A 62 -0.90 1.71 12.23
N ASN A 63 -0.38 2.77 12.84
CA ASN A 63 -1.09 4.05 12.97
C ASN A 63 -1.32 4.74 11.61
N GLU A 64 -0.33 4.72 10.71
CA GLU A 64 -0.49 5.28 9.35
C GLU A 64 -1.51 4.48 8.54
N PHE A 65 -1.49 3.14 8.67
CA PHE A 65 -2.47 2.28 8.02
C PHE A 65 -3.90 2.54 8.52
N GLU A 66 -4.08 2.65 9.83
CA GLU A 66 -5.37 2.99 10.45
C GLU A 66 -5.86 4.38 10.02
N LYS A 67 -4.96 5.35 9.89
CA LYS A 67 -5.29 6.69 9.38
C LYS A 67 -5.85 6.63 7.94
N ILE A 68 -5.23 5.86 7.06
CA ILE A 68 -5.71 5.66 5.68
C ILE A 68 -7.09 4.98 5.68
N ILE A 69 -7.31 3.99 6.54
CA ILE A 69 -8.63 3.37 6.70
C ILE A 69 -9.68 4.39 7.13
N ASN A 70 -9.34 5.28 8.06
CA ASN A 70 -10.26 6.33 8.51
C ASN A 70 -10.61 7.28 7.36
N LEU A 71 -9.63 7.72 6.55
CA LEU A 71 -9.89 8.53 5.36
C LEU A 71 -10.85 7.84 4.38
N ALA A 72 -10.76 6.52 4.23
CA ALA A 72 -11.64 5.74 3.36
C ALA A 72 -13.08 5.60 3.89
N ASN A 73 -13.27 5.69 5.21
CA ASN A 73 -14.56 5.55 5.87
C ASN A 73 -15.25 6.90 6.11
N PHE A 74 -14.50 8.00 6.13
CA PHE A 74 -15.07 9.34 6.19
C PHE A 74 -15.82 9.63 4.89
N LYS A 75 -17.13 9.87 5.00
CA LYS A 75 -17.92 10.42 3.90
C LYS A 75 -17.55 11.90 3.73
N SER A 76 -17.06 12.28 2.55
CA SER A 76 -17.21 13.65 2.07
C SER A 76 -18.62 13.86 1.55
#